data_AF-A0A2M7Z8L9-F1
#
_entry.id   AF-A0A2M7Z8L9-F1
#
_cell.length_a   1.000
_cell.length_b   1.000
_cell.length_c   1.000
_cell.angle_alpha   90.00
_cell.angle_beta   90.00
_cell.angle_gamma   90.00
#
_symmetry.space_group_name_H-M   'P 1'
#
loop_
_entity.id
_entity.type
_entity.pdbx_description
1 polymer ?
#
loop_
_entity_poly.entity_id
_entity_poly.type
_entity_poly.pdbx_seq_one_letter_code
_entity_poly.pdbx_strand_id
1 'polypeptide(L)'
;MIWKNKTSLKGENHPNWVNGEFAGRGILERSNKKMVCILCNNIDIRVLAVHHINHNRENNKLSNLVWLCHNCHHLIHHYKIPLKP
;
A
#
# COMPACT_ATOMS: atom_id res chain seq x y z
N MET A 1 34.72 10.48 -0.23
CA MET A 1 33.29 10.38 0.17
C MET A 1 32.45 10.47 -1.10
N ILE A 2 31.81 9.39 -1.53
CA ILE A 2 30.99 9.39 -2.75
C ILE A 2 29.58 9.83 -2.36
N TRP A 3 29.15 11.00 -2.82
CA TRP A 3 27.81 11.50 -2.57
C TRP A 3 26.79 10.67 -3.35
N LYS A 4 25.91 9.96 -2.63
CA LYS A 4 24.84 9.14 -3.20
C LYS A 4 23.53 9.93 -3.18
N ASN A 5 22.95 10.15 -4.35
CA ASN A 5 21.69 10.89 -4.50
C ASN A 5 20.48 10.04 -4.08
N LYS A 6 19.34 10.68 -3.82
CA LYS A 6 18.08 10.06 -3.35
C LYS A 6 17.53 8.97 -4.30
N THR A 7 17.97 8.97 -5.55
CA THR A 7 17.68 7.95 -6.56
C THR A 7 18.47 6.66 -6.37
N SER A 8 19.70 6.73 -5.86
CA SER A 8 20.56 5.58 -5.59
C SER A 8 20.19 4.80 -4.31
N LEU A 9 19.38 5.38 -3.43
CA LEU A 9 18.88 4.76 -2.20
C LEU A 9 17.38 4.41 -2.33
N LYS A 10 17.04 3.54 -3.27
CA LYS A 10 15.66 3.06 -3.48
C LYS A 10 15.64 1.55 -3.69
N GLY A 11 14.55 0.92 -3.30
CA GLY A 11 14.40 -0.53 -3.42
C GLY A 11 15.55 -1.23 -2.69
N GLU A 12 16.03 -2.33 -3.27
CA GLU A 12 17.14 -3.16 -2.77
C GLU A 12 18.42 -2.38 -2.42
N ASN A 13 18.62 -1.21 -3.01
CA ASN A 13 19.78 -0.36 -2.75
C ASN A 13 19.64 0.51 -1.49
N HIS A 14 18.48 0.51 -0.82
CA HIS A 14 18.27 1.26 0.43
C HIS A 14 18.60 0.37 1.64
N PRO A 15 19.40 0.82 2.62
CA PRO A 15 19.84 -0.02 3.75
C PRO A 15 18.69 -0.54 4.63
N ASN A 16 17.56 0.16 4.67
CA ASN A 16 16.34 -0.29 5.36
C ASN A 16 15.36 -1.05 4.45
N TRP A 17 15.77 -1.47 3.25
CA TRP A 17 14.94 -2.29 2.39
C TRP A 17 15.00 -3.74 2.83
N VAL A 18 13.84 -4.36 3.01
CA VAL A 18 13.72 -5.76 3.45
C VAL A 18 13.30 -6.65 2.28
N ASN A 19 12.16 -6.36 1.67
CA ASN A 19 11.61 -7.13 0.54
C ASN A 19 10.55 -6.33 -0.26
N GLY A 20 10.51 -5.00 -0.09
CA GLY A 20 9.54 -4.15 -0.77
C GLY A 20 8.10 -4.23 -0.24
N GLU A 21 7.80 -4.98 0.83
CA GLU A 21 6.45 -5.04 1.43
C GLU A 21 5.85 -3.66 1.76
N PHE A 22 6.71 -2.72 2.16
CA PHE A 22 6.33 -1.36 2.52
C PHE A 22 6.25 -0.40 1.32
N ALA A 23 6.57 -0.86 0.10
CA ALA A 23 6.57 -0.03 -1.10
C ALA A 23 5.15 0.29 -1.60
N GLY A 24 4.15 -0.51 -1.21
CA GLY A 24 2.78 -0.42 -1.73
C GLY A 24 2.14 0.96 -1.58
N ARG A 25 2.40 1.68 -0.48
CA ARG A 25 1.85 3.02 -0.24
C ARG A 25 2.35 4.01 -1.28
N GLY A 26 3.67 4.05 -1.49
CA GLY A 26 4.27 4.93 -2.48
C GLY A 26 3.83 4.59 -3.91
N ILE A 27 3.54 3.31 -4.22
CA ILE A 27 3.01 2.91 -5.54
C ILE A 27 1.59 3.45 -5.73
N LEU A 28 0.71 3.30 -4.74
CA LEU A 28 -0.65 3.84 -4.80
C LEU A 28 -0.67 5.37 -4.87
N GLU A 29 0.14 6.05 -4.05
CA GLU A 29 0.23 7.53 -4.04
C GLU A 29 0.74 8.10 -5.37
N ARG A 30 1.62 7.39 -6.08
CA ARG A 30 2.10 7.77 -7.42
C ARG A 30 1.15 7.36 -8.56
N SER A 31 0.09 6.64 -8.25
CA SER A 31 -0.90 6.19 -9.23
C SER A 31 -2.07 7.17 -9.33
N ASN A 32 -2.88 7.04 -10.37
CA ASN A 32 -4.14 7.82 -10.50
C ASN A 32 -5.31 7.21 -9.71
N LYS A 33 -5.07 6.26 -8.79
CA LYS A 33 -6.14 5.72 -7.94
C LYS A 33 -6.54 6.75 -6.89
N LYS A 34 -7.85 7.03 -6.79
CA LYS A 34 -8.40 7.91 -5.76
C LYS A 34 -8.03 7.39 -4.37
N MET A 35 -7.53 8.27 -3.50
CA MET A 35 -7.25 7.98 -2.10
C MET A 35 -8.56 7.94 -1.30
N VAL A 36 -9.29 6.84 -1.46
CA VAL A 36 -10.58 6.61 -0.83
C VAL A 36 -10.68 5.15 -0.44
N CYS A 37 -11.21 4.86 0.75
CA CYS A 37 -11.50 3.49 1.15
C CYS A 37 -12.58 2.91 0.22
N ILE A 38 -12.26 1.82 -0.48
CA ILE A 38 -13.21 1.20 -1.43
C ILE A 38 -14.47 0.63 -0.78
N LEU A 39 -14.44 0.34 0.53
CA LEU A 39 -15.56 -0.25 1.25
C LEU A 39 -16.50 0.76 1.91
N CYS A 40 -15.96 1.85 2.46
CA CYS A 40 -16.76 2.83 3.23
C CYS A 40 -16.67 4.27 2.71
N ASN A 41 -15.96 4.50 1.61
CA ASN A 41 -15.75 5.81 1.00
C ASN A 41 -15.09 6.87 1.90
N ASN A 42 -14.42 6.46 2.99
CA ASN A 42 -13.65 7.38 3.81
C ASN A 42 -12.46 7.93 3.00
N ILE A 43 -12.29 9.26 3.03
CA ILE A 43 -11.27 10.01 2.28
C ILE A 43 -10.16 10.58 3.19
N ASP A 44 -10.25 10.39 4.51
CA ASP A 44 -9.23 10.88 5.44
C ASP A 44 -7.92 10.09 5.25
N ILE A 45 -6.97 10.72 4.57
CA ILE A 45 -5.68 10.15 4.20
C ILE A 45 -4.87 9.63 5.39
N ARG A 46 -5.13 10.15 6.61
CA ARG A 46 -4.42 9.75 7.83
C ARG A 46 -4.80 8.35 8.28
N VAL A 47 -6.01 7.90 7.95
CA VAL A 47 -6.53 6.58 8.33
C VAL A 47 -6.53 5.58 7.18
N LEU A 48 -6.11 5.99 5.98
CA LEU A 48 -5.99 5.11 4.83
C LEU A 48 -4.70 4.27 4.90
N ALA A 49 -4.87 2.98 4.69
CA ALA A 49 -3.82 1.98 4.62
C ALA A 49 -3.89 1.24 3.29
N VAL A 50 -2.75 0.70 2.88
CA VAL A 50 -2.63 -0.16 1.71
C VAL A 50 -3.12 -1.55 2.09
N HIS A 51 -3.92 -2.14 1.22
CA HIS A 51 -4.32 -3.54 1.32
C HIS A 51 -3.93 -4.29 0.05
N HIS A 52 -3.31 -5.46 0.21
CA HIS A 52 -3.01 -6.39 -0.87
C HIS A 52 -4.20 -7.34 -1.05
N ILE A 53 -4.88 -7.27 -2.20
CA ILE A 53 -6.10 -8.04 -2.49
C ILE A 53 -5.86 -9.55 -2.36
N ASN A 54 -4.72 -10.03 -2.88
CA ASN A 54 -4.35 -11.45 -2.82
C ASN A 54 -3.68 -11.87 -1.50
N HIS A 55 -3.61 -10.96 -0.50
CA HIS A 55 -2.95 -11.13 0.79
C HIS A 55 -1.44 -11.43 0.74
N ASN A 56 -0.82 -11.43 -0.45
CA ASN A 56 0.62 -11.54 -0.62
C ASN A 56 1.25 -10.13 -0.64
N ARG A 57 1.97 -9.80 0.42
CA ARG A 57 2.59 -8.48 0.63
C ARG A 57 3.76 -8.18 -0.30
N GLU A 58 4.34 -9.20 -0.93
CA GLU A 58 5.43 -9.06 -1.90
C GLU A 58 4.90 -8.69 -3.30
N ASN A 59 3.63 -8.99 -3.59
CA ASN A 59 3.00 -8.66 -4.87
C ASN A 59 2.56 -7.18 -4.91
N ASN A 60 3.52 -6.32 -5.24
CA ASN A 60 3.34 -4.87 -5.32
C ASN A 60 2.73 -4.36 -6.65
N LYS A 61 2.10 -5.23 -7.45
CA LYS A 61 1.39 -4.80 -8.67
C LYS A 61 0.27 -3.83 -8.30
N LEU A 62 0.14 -2.71 -9.02
CA LEU A 62 -0.90 -1.70 -8.76
C LEU A 62 -2.32 -2.30 -8.76
N SER A 63 -2.58 -3.32 -9.58
CA SER A 63 -3.86 -4.05 -9.62
C SER A 63 -4.15 -4.84 -8.34
N ASN A 64 -3.12 -5.24 -7.60
CA ASN A 64 -3.22 -5.96 -6.33
C ASN A 64 -3.30 -5.04 -5.11
N LEU A 65 -3.16 -3.73 -5.28
CA LEU A 65 -3.16 -2.76 -4.19
C LEU A 65 -4.43 -1.92 -4.18
N VAL A 66 -5.04 -1.73 -3.02
CA VAL A 66 -6.20 -0.86 -2.82
C VAL A 66 -6.08 -0.06 -1.53
N TRP A 67 -6.82 1.05 -1.46
CA TRP A 67 -6.95 1.85 -0.26
C TRP A 67 -8.10 1.31 0.61
N LEU A 68 -7.81 1.10 1.90
CA LEU A 68 -8.80 0.82 2.92
C LEU A 68 -8.56 1.71 4.14
N CYS A 69 -9.61 2.11 4.85
CA CYS A 69 -9.41 2.71 6.17
C CYS A 69 -9.00 1.61 7.17
N HIS A 70 -8.36 1.98 8.29
CA HIS A 70 -7.94 1.01 9.31
C HIS A 70 -9.06 0.09 9.80
N ASN A 71 -10.29 0.60 9.93
CA ASN A 71 -11.44 -0.21 10.35
C ASN A 71 -11.79 -1.27 9.30
N CYS A 72 -12.00 -0.86 8.04
CA CYS A 72 -12.30 -1.80 6.96
C CYS A 72 -11.15 -2.78 6.71
N HIS A 73 -9.91 -2.32 6.84
CA HIS A 73 -8.72 -3.18 6.73
C HIS A 73 -8.72 -4.28 7.79
N HIS A 74 -8.99 -3.92 9.06
CA HIS A 74 -9.13 -4.89 10.13
C HIS A 74 -10.30 -5.86 9.86
N LEU A 75 -11.45 -5.35 9.42
CA LEU A 75 -12.62 -6.19 9.15
C LEU A 75 -12.36 -7.23 8.06
N ILE A 76 -11.63 -6.90 6.99
CA ILE A 76 -11.29 -7.88 5.94
C ILE A 76 -10.37 -8.97 6.48
N HIS A 77 -9.33 -8.60 7.23
CA HIS A 77 -8.37 -9.57 7.74
C HIS A 77 -8.96 -10.51 8.81
N HIS A 78 -9.91 -10.03 9.61
CA HIS A 78 -10.42 -10.77 10.76
C HIS A 78 -11.82 -11.36 10.57
N TYR A 79 -12.65 -10.77 9.70
CA TYR A 79 -14.07 -11.13 9.57
C TYR A 79 -14.46 -11.58 8.15
N LYS A 80 -13.48 -11.83 7.26
CA LYS A 80 -13.68 -12.32 5.88
C LYS A 80 -14.71 -11.50 5.09
N ILE A 81 -14.80 -10.19 5.36
CA ILE A 81 -15.65 -9.31 4.56
C ILE A 81 -15.08 -9.31 3.12
N PRO A 82 -15.87 -9.67 2.10
CA PRO A 82 -15.38 -9.65 0.74
C PRO A 82 -15.11 -8.21 0.31
N LEU A 83 -14.01 -8.00 -0.40
CA LEU A 83 -13.83 -6.80 -1.22
C LEU A 83 -14.91 -6.82 -2.30
N LYS A 84 -15.99 -6.06 -2.10
CA LYS A 84 -16.96 -5.82 -3.16
C LYS A 84 -16.37 -4.77 -4.11
N PRO A 85 -16.30 -5.03 -5.42
CA PRO A 85 -15.91 -4.04 -6.42
C PRO A 85 -16.92 -2.90 -6.52
#